data_AF-A6R977-F1
#
_entry.id   AF-A6R977-F1
#
_cell.length_a   1.000
_cell.length_b   1.000
_cell.length_c   1.000
_cell.angle_alpha   90.00
_cell.angle_beta   90.00
_cell.angle_gamma   90.00
#
_symmetry.space_group_name_H-M   'P 1'
#
loop_
_entity.id
_entity.type
_entity.pdbx_description
1 polymer ?
#
loop_
_entity_poly.entity_id
_entity_poly.type
_entity_poly.pdbx_seq_one_letter_code
_entity_poly.pdbx_strand_id
1 'polypeptide(L)'
;MGASYSTMEAHQLAVGMHDSLRNQLFSHQSFSPQPDLWVLQAMMLIDCFGKQRAGLKQREMSQLFHCVLIKLIRRSNCQLIRTSPVAERPDNLESAWRQAMDLEQRKRLAMLCFMWDTQHAVLFSQSLCMSAFEIRASLPCDEATWEARTAEEWFECSHAEKPHGAFLLVLKAYITPNTTNRPRYLNALSRIFLLHGLMSISSDLKRRDQTTLRSETPNLVGAWKARIGRSYDLWKNDFDADCMDMKLNRTSDPRKFVGLKTATNVMYHAAHITLNVEVLDLQIYAGAPHILGRLVTASDFDRSERVVTRWPNEDPHSAAKATRHASYILQDAIMNLNDWDETDVFHYPWCLYLATLTCWAFHLPTSSSSPCSSSTALVRRTEISNDNNSEQQGQQQPIQHPSPAPRIPGSISLNPRNEVATLVIAMTTCNTLEDLSSLAGKFDTTGLTCIMSQQLASVRWAVVHDAMKVLVTLSSR
;
A
#
# COMPACT_ATOMS: atom_id res chain seq x y z
N MET A 1 -19.76 -2.07 -0.72
CA MET A 1 -18.51 -2.36 -1.47
C MET A 1 -18.76 -2.35 -2.97
N GLY A 2 -19.49 -3.30 -3.57
CA GLY A 2 -19.66 -3.38 -5.04
C GLY A 2 -20.13 -2.10 -5.75
N ALA A 3 -20.99 -1.29 -5.12
CA ALA A 3 -21.44 -0.01 -5.66
C ALA A 3 -20.30 1.00 -5.95
N SER A 4 -19.11 0.84 -5.35
CA SER A 4 -17.95 1.70 -5.64
C SER A 4 -17.39 1.52 -7.06
N TYR A 5 -17.76 0.43 -7.75
CA TYR A 5 -17.32 0.10 -9.11
C TYR A 5 -18.36 0.43 -10.18
N SER A 6 -19.53 0.92 -9.76
CA SER A 6 -20.65 1.20 -10.68
C SER A 6 -20.65 2.68 -11.07
N THR A 7 -21.81 3.34 -11.05
CA THR A 7 -21.95 4.76 -11.39
C THR A 7 -21.60 5.67 -10.20
N MET A 8 -21.47 6.96 -10.46
CA MET A 8 -21.24 7.96 -9.41
C MET A 8 -22.40 8.00 -8.41
N GLU A 9 -23.63 7.85 -8.90
CA GLU A 9 -24.85 7.81 -8.10
C GLU A 9 -24.87 6.58 -7.18
N ALA A 10 -24.48 5.41 -7.70
CA ALA A 10 -24.35 4.20 -6.90
C ALA A 10 -23.31 4.36 -5.78
N HIS A 11 -22.18 5.01 -6.08
CA HIS A 11 -21.15 5.32 -5.08
C HIS A 11 -21.67 6.29 -4.01
N GLN A 12 -22.35 7.37 -4.40
CA GLN A 12 -22.95 8.33 -3.46
C GLN A 12 -24.00 7.66 -2.55
N LEU A 13 -24.82 6.77 -3.10
CA LEU A 13 -25.76 5.96 -2.32
C LEU A 13 -25.02 5.10 -1.29
N ALA A 14 -23.93 4.45 -1.68
CA ALA A 14 -23.12 3.63 -0.77
C ALA A 14 -22.50 4.44 0.36
N VAL A 15 -22.05 5.67 0.08
CA VAL A 15 -21.55 6.61 1.10
C VAL A 15 -22.68 7.00 2.07
N GLY A 16 -23.87 7.31 1.56
CA GLY A 16 -25.04 7.59 2.41
C GLY A 16 -25.45 6.40 3.30
N MET A 17 -25.43 5.18 2.75
CA MET A 17 -25.68 3.96 3.51
C MET A 17 -24.63 3.77 4.62
N HIS A 18 -23.34 3.93 4.30
CA HIS A 18 -22.25 3.82 5.26
C HIS A 18 -22.42 4.80 6.44
N ASP A 19 -22.75 6.06 6.16
CA ASP A 19 -22.92 7.08 7.19
C ASP A 19 -24.08 6.77 8.15
N SER A 20 -25.15 6.15 7.63
CA SER A 20 -26.29 5.70 8.43
C SER A 20 -25.94 4.45 9.26
N LEU A 21 -25.33 3.44 8.63
CA LEU A 21 -25.04 2.14 9.23
C LEU A 21 -24.16 2.25 10.48
N ARG A 22 -23.17 3.14 10.47
CA ARG A 22 -22.28 3.33 11.63
C ARG A 22 -23.06 3.77 12.88
N ASN A 23 -23.98 4.73 12.72
CA ASN A 23 -24.76 5.26 13.84
C ASN A 23 -25.80 4.23 14.31
N GLN A 24 -26.43 3.51 13.38
CA GLN A 24 -27.37 2.44 13.70
C GLN A 24 -26.69 1.31 14.47
N LEU A 25 -25.49 0.89 14.04
CA LEU A 25 -24.72 -0.16 14.71
C LEU A 25 -24.41 0.23 16.17
N PHE A 26 -23.94 1.46 16.42
CA PHE A 26 -23.64 1.91 17.78
C PHE A 26 -24.89 2.05 18.67
N SER A 27 -26.05 2.24 18.06
CA SER A 27 -27.34 2.33 18.77
C SER A 27 -28.00 0.96 18.95
N HIS A 28 -27.45 -0.10 18.35
CA HIS A 28 -28.03 -1.44 18.37
C HIS A 28 -27.80 -2.13 19.72
N GLN A 29 -28.81 -2.84 20.24
CA GLN A 29 -28.74 -3.52 21.55
C GLN A 29 -27.60 -4.54 21.67
N SER A 30 -27.22 -5.19 20.57
CA SER A 30 -26.11 -6.15 20.53
C SER A 30 -24.72 -5.49 20.51
N PHE A 31 -24.64 -4.17 20.35
CA PHE A 31 -23.38 -3.45 20.52
C PHE A 31 -23.09 -3.34 22.02
N SER A 32 -22.16 -4.17 22.49
CA SER A 32 -21.81 -4.30 23.89
C SER A 32 -20.29 -4.40 24.08
N PRO A 33 -19.78 -4.37 25.32
CA PRO A 33 -18.36 -4.61 25.59
C PRO A 33 -17.85 -6.00 25.19
N GLN A 34 -18.74 -6.95 24.92
CA GLN A 34 -18.46 -8.29 24.38
C GLN A 34 -19.49 -8.59 23.28
N PRO A 35 -19.31 -7.99 22.10
CA PRO A 35 -20.31 -8.05 21.05
C PRO A 35 -20.30 -9.43 20.37
N ASP A 36 -21.46 -9.81 19.82
CA ASP A 36 -21.57 -11.01 18.99
C ASP A 36 -20.67 -10.91 17.75
N LEU A 37 -20.35 -12.07 17.17
CA LEU A 37 -19.48 -12.16 15.99
C LEU A 37 -19.98 -11.30 14.83
N TRP A 38 -21.28 -11.31 14.55
CA TRP A 38 -21.87 -10.57 13.44
C TRP A 38 -21.70 -9.05 13.60
N VAL A 39 -21.70 -8.53 14.83
CA VAL A 39 -21.47 -7.10 15.10
C VAL A 39 -20.04 -6.75 14.71
N LEU A 40 -19.06 -7.56 15.10
CA LEU A 40 -17.66 -7.35 14.74
C LEU A 40 -17.43 -7.48 13.23
N GLN A 41 -18.09 -8.43 12.56
CA GLN A 41 -18.06 -8.57 11.11
C GLN A 41 -18.65 -7.33 10.42
N ALA A 42 -19.80 -6.85 10.88
CA ALA A 42 -20.42 -5.63 10.38
C ALA A 42 -19.53 -4.40 10.57
N MET A 43 -18.90 -4.26 11.75
CA MET A 43 -17.91 -3.23 12.02
C MET A 43 -16.76 -3.30 11.02
N MET A 44 -16.17 -4.48 10.80
CA MET A 44 -15.06 -4.61 9.86
C MET A 44 -15.44 -4.19 8.43
N LEU A 45 -16.66 -4.53 7.97
CA LEU A 45 -17.14 -4.11 6.65
C LEU A 45 -17.37 -2.59 6.55
N ILE A 46 -17.95 -1.98 7.58
CA ILE A 46 -18.12 -0.52 7.67
C ILE A 46 -16.75 0.17 7.64
N ASP A 47 -15.80 -0.32 8.45
CA ASP A 47 -14.45 0.22 8.52
C ASP A 47 -13.70 0.12 7.18
N CYS A 48 -13.82 -1.03 6.51
CA CYS A 48 -13.22 -1.29 5.21
C CYS A 48 -13.71 -0.29 4.15
N PHE A 49 -15.03 -0.10 4.07
CA PHE A 49 -15.61 0.85 3.12
C PHE A 49 -15.18 2.28 3.44
N GLY A 50 -15.30 2.71 4.69
CA GLY A 50 -15.01 4.11 5.05
C GLY A 50 -13.54 4.50 4.86
N LYS A 51 -12.59 3.59 5.14
CA LYS A 51 -11.16 3.90 4.95
C LYS A 51 -10.69 3.92 3.50
N GLN A 52 -11.27 3.11 2.61
CA GLN A 52 -10.73 2.89 1.24
C GLN A 52 -11.67 3.30 0.11
N ARG A 53 -12.99 3.40 0.39
CA ARG A 53 -14.03 3.54 -0.63
C ARG A 53 -14.96 4.71 -0.41
N ALA A 54 -14.73 5.54 0.60
CA ALA A 54 -15.56 6.69 0.90
C ALA A 54 -14.80 8.01 0.75
N GLY A 55 -15.47 9.12 1.05
CA GLY A 55 -14.88 10.45 1.04
C GLY A 55 -13.89 10.69 2.19
N LEU A 56 -13.21 11.83 2.16
CA LEU A 56 -12.22 12.23 3.17
C LEU A 56 -12.80 12.19 4.60
N LYS A 57 -14.01 12.76 4.79
CA LYS A 57 -14.71 12.76 6.08
C LYS A 57 -14.91 11.35 6.62
N GLN A 58 -15.40 10.43 5.79
CA GLN A 58 -15.64 9.05 6.18
C GLN A 58 -14.33 8.34 6.52
N ARG A 59 -13.27 8.58 5.74
CA ARG A 59 -11.95 8.01 6.01
C ARG A 59 -11.37 8.44 7.35
N GLU A 60 -11.42 9.72 7.68
CA GLU A 60 -10.98 10.24 8.99
C GLU A 60 -11.80 9.64 10.13
N MET A 61 -13.12 9.57 9.96
CA MET A 61 -13.98 8.96 10.95
C MET A 61 -13.73 7.45 11.10
N SER A 62 -13.46 6.74 10.02
CA SER A 62 -13.16 5.31 10.05
C SER A 62 -11.83 5.02 10.74
N GLN A 63 -10.86 5.93 10.73
CA GLN A 63 -9.65 5.77 11.57
C GLN A 63 -10.00 5.68 13.06
N LEU A 64 -10.91 6.54 13.54
CA LEU A 64 -11.38 6.48 14.94
C LEU A 64 -12.22 5.23 15.19
N PHE A 65 -13.09 4.88 14.25
CA PHE A 65 -13.94 3.70 14.33
C PHE A 65 -13.12 2.40 14.42
N HIS A 66 -12.03 2.31 13.66
CA HIS A 66 -11.10 1.18 13.71
C HIS A 66 -10.50 0.97 15.10
N CYS A 67 -10.12 2.04 15.79
CA CYS A 67 -9.63 1.94 17.17
C CYS A 67 -10.68 1.31 18.10
N VAL A 68 -11.97 1.56 17.87
CA VAL A 68 -13.06 0.91 18.62
C VAL A 68 -13.16 -0.57 18.26
N LEU A 69 -13.13 -0.93 16.97
CA LEU A 69 -13.13 -2.31 16.51
C LEU A 69 -11.97 -3.12 17.13
N ILE A 70 -10.75 -2.59 17.09
CA ILE A 70 -9.56 -3.24 17.67
C ILE A 70 -9.71 -3.45 19.18
N LYS A 71 -10.28 -2.49 19.91
CA LYS A 71 -10.58 -2.65 21.35
C LYS A 71 -11.59 -3.79 21.60
N LEU A 72 -12.60 -3.95 20.75
CA LEU A 72 -13.58 -5.02 20.87
C LEU A 72 -12.99 -6.38 20.50
N ILE A 73 -12.12 -6.45 19.48
CA ILE A 73 -11.39 -7.67 19.13
C ILE A 73 -10.48 -8.12 20.28
N ARG A 74 -9.80 -7.20 20.97
CA ARG A 74 -8.97 -7.52 22.15
C ARG A 74 -9.77 -8.02 23.36
N ARG A 75 -11.04 -7.62 23.45
CA ARG A 75 -11.96 -8.08 24.51
C ARG A 75 -12.65 -9.39 24.15
N SER A 76 -12.57 -9.82 22.89
CA SER A 76 -13.05 -11.12 22.44
C SER A 76 -11.93 -12.15 22.52
N ASN A 77 -12.29 -13.42 22.31
CA ASN A 77 -11.30 -14.51 22.27
C ASN A 77 -10.76 -14.77 20.86
N CYS A 78 -11.11 -13.96 19.86
CA CYS A 78 -10.81 -14.22 18.45
C CYS A 78 -9.30 -14.39 18.17
N GLN A 79 -8.44 -13.63 18.86
CA GLN A 79 -6.98 -13.66 18.67
C GLN A 79 -6.29 -14.88 19.29
N LEU A 80 -7.01 -15.67 20.08
CA LEU A 80 -6.47 -16.79 20.86
C LEU A 80 -6.86 -18.16 20.27
N ILE A 81 -7.73 -18.18 19.26
CA ILE A 81 -8.32 -19.41 18.73
C ILE A 81 -7.25 -20.28 18.08
N ARG A 82 -7.16 -21.52 18.55
CA ARG A 82 -6.29 -22.56 18.01
C ARG A 82 -7.14 -23.72 17.54
N THR A 83 -7.09 -23.97 16.24
CA THR A 83 -7.74 -25.12 15.61
C THR A 83 -6.68 -26.09 15.10
N SER A 84 -7.02 -27.37 15.12
CA SER A 84 -6.22 -28.47 14.58
C SER A 84 -7.08 -29.33 13.66
N PRO A 85 -6.47 -29.97 12.65
CA PRO A 85 -7.14 -30.96 11.80
C PRO A 85 -7.82 -32.05 12.62
N VAL A 86 -8.96 -32.57 12.14
CA VAL A 86 -9.72 -33.61 12.85
C VAL A 86 -9.07 -34.98 12.64
N ALA A 87 -8.64 -35.60 13.75
CA ALA A 87 -7.99 -36.92 13.70
C ALA A 87 -9.00 -38.07 13.60
N GLU A 88 -10.11 -38.00 14.33
CA GLU A 88 -11.12 -39.06 14.43
C GLU A 88 -12.50 -38.52 14.08
N ARG A 89 -13.36 -39.36 13.50
CA ARG A 89 -14.72 -38.98 13.12
C ARG A 89 -15.56 -38.66 14.36
N PRO A 90 -16.07 -37.42 14.52
CA PRO A 90 -16.96 -37.08 15.64
C PRO A 90 -18.31 -37.80 15.55
N ASP A 91 -18.90 -38.12 16.71
CA ASP A 91 -20.23 -38.74 16.81
C ASP A 91 -21.32 -37.88 16.13
N ASN A 92 -21.26 -36.56 16.35
CA ASN A 92 -22.14 -35.59 15.70
C ASN A 92 -21.32 -34.69 14.78
N LEU A 93 -21.19 -35.13 13.52
CA LEU A 93 -20.36 -34.47 12.53
C LEU A 93 -20.87 -33.07 12.17
N GLU A 94 -22.18 -32.90 12.06
CA GLU A 94 -22.82 -31.61 11.74
C GLU A 94 -22.52 -30.56 12.82
N SER A 95 -22.64 -30.95 14.10
CA SER A 95 -22.32 -30.05 15.21
C SER A 95 -20.83 -29.70 15.26
N ALA A 96 -19.95 -30.69 15.04
CA ALA A 96 -18.51 -30.48 15.03
C ALA A 96 -18.07 -29.54 13.89
N TRP A 97 -18.63 -29.72 12.69
CA TRP A 97 -18.39 -28.86 11.54
C TRP A 97 -18.82 -27.41 11.82
N ARG A 98 -20.05 -27.20 12.31
CA ARG A 98 -20.55 -25.85 12.66
C ARG A 98 -19.69 -25.16 13.70
N GLN A 99 -19.26 -25.90 14.73
CA GLN A 99 -18.37 -25.36 15.75
C GLN A 99 -17.00 -25.00 15.17
N ALA A 100 -16.41 -25.86 14.33
CA ALA A 100 -15.15 -25.59 13.67
C ALA A 100 -15.23 -24.34 12.78
N MET A 101 -16.33 -24.17 12.05
CA MET A 101 -16.55 -22.99 11.19
C MET A 101 -16.83 -21.71 11.98
N ASP A 102 -17.50 -21.75 13.13
CA ASP A 102 -17.63 -20.58 14.02
C ASP A 102 -16.25 -20.15 14.57
N LEU A 103 -15.42 -21.10 14.99
CA LEU A 103 -14.06 -20.82 15.44
C LEU A 103 -13.19 -20.25 14.31
N GLU A 104 -13.26 -20.83 13.11
CA GLU A 104 -12.51 -20.36 11.95
C GLU A 104 -12.94 -18.95 11.53
N GLN A 105 -14.25 -18.64 11.54
CA GLN A 105 -14.75 -17.29 11.26
C GLN A 105 -14.21 -16.25 12.25
N ARG A 106 -14.24 -16.54 13.55
CA ARG A 106 -13.70 -15.66 14.59
C ARG A 106 -12.19 -15.44 14.42
N LYS A 107 -11.47 -16.52 14.13
CA LYS A 107 -10.02 -16.48 13.91
C LYS A 107 -9.68 -15.62 12.69
N ARG A 108 -10.32 -15.87 11.54
CA ARG A 108 -10.15 -15.09 10.31
C ARG A 108 -10.51 -13.62 10.52
N LEU A 109 -11.58 -13.31 11.25
CA LEU A 109 -11.96 -11.93 11.56
C LEU A 109 -10.83 -11.18 12.29
N ALA A 110 -10.24 -11.75 13.33
CA ALA A 110 -9.13 -11.12 14.05
C ALA A 110 -7.91 -10.92 13.15
N MET A 111 -7.55 -11.93 12.36
CA MET A 111 -6.40 -11.85 11.44
C MET A 111 -6.64 -10.84 10.31
N LEU A 112 -7.86 -10.72 9.80
CA LEU A 112 -8.22 -9.73 8.78
C LEU A 112 -8.23 -8.30 9.35
N CYS A 113 -8.71 -8.10 10.58
CA CYS A 113 -8.60 -6.80 11.25
C CYS A 113 -7.13 -6.38 11.42
N PHE A 114 -6.28 -7.32 11.86
CA PHE A 114 -4.84 -7.13 11.97
C PHE A 114 -4.16 -6.81 10.63
N MET A 115 -4.51 -7.58 9.58
CA MET A 115 -4.03 -7.37 8.22
C MET A 115 -4.36 -5.95 7.75
N TRP A 116 -5.61 -5.53 7.92
CA TRP A 116 -6.10 -4.22 7.51
C TRP A 116 -5.39 -3.07 8.23
N ASP A 117 -5.24 -3.18 9.55
CA ASP A 117 -4.47 -2.21 10.37
C ASP A 117 -3.03 -2.07 9.84
N THR A 118 -2.39 -3.20 9.57
CA THR A 118 -1.02 -3.23 9.06
C THR A 118 -0.89 -2.64 7.67
N GLN A 119 -1.82 -2.93 6.75
CA GLN A 119 -1.83 -2.32 5.42
C GLN A 119 -1.87 -0.80 5.51
N HIS A 120 -2.68 -0.26 6.42
CA HIS A 120 -2.82 1.19 6.54
C HIS A 120 -1.61 1.84 7.17
N ALA A 121 -0.96 1.16 8.13
CA ALA A 121 0.31 1.61 8.67
C ALA A 121 1.39 1.70 7.58
N VAL A 122 1.47 0.71 6.71
CA VAL A 122 2.48 0.69 5.62
C VAL A 122 2.15 1.72 4.55
N LEU A 123 0.93 1.69 4.02
CA LEU A 123 0.58 2.51 2.85
C LEU A 123 0.42 3.98 3.22
N PHE A 124 -0.24 4.27 4.35
CA PHE A 124 -0.57 5.63 4.73
C PHE A 124 0.31 6.17 5.85
N SER A 125 1.33 5.43 6.28
CA SER A 125 2.22 5.80 7.40
C SER A 125 1.44 6.10 8.70
N GLN A 126 0.31 5.40 8.90
CA GLN A 126 -0.46 5.46 10.14
C GLN A 126 0.22 4.66 11.25
N SER A 127 -0.04 5.03 12.50
CA SER A 127 0.40 4.20 13.63
C SER A 127 -0.44 2.93 13.69
N LEU A 128 0.23 1.79 13.92
CA LEU A 128 -0.45 0.52 14.18
C LEU A 128 -1.35 0.63 15.41
N CYS A 129 -2.57 0.13 15.29
CA CYS A 129 -3.48 -0.05 16.41
C CYS A 129 -3.29 -1.41 17.08
N MET A 130 -2.82 -2.43 16.35
CA MET A 130 -2.62 -3.81 16.78
C MET A 130 -1.24 -4.33 16.37
N SER A 131 -0.52 -4.95 17.31
CA SER A 131 0.77 -5.59 17.02
C SER A 131 0.58 -7.05 16.59
N ALA A 132 1.48 -7.54 15.74
CA ALA A 132 1.53 -8.96 15.36
C ALA A 132 1.58 -9.90 16.58
N PHE A 133 2.24 -9.48 17.66
CA PHE A 133 2.40 -10.27 18.91
C PHE A 133 1.09 -10.53 19.67
N GLU A 134 0.01 -9.82 19.32
CA GLU A 134 -1.32 -10.04 19.89
C GLU A 134 -2.04 -11.22 19.24
N ILE A 135 -1.65 -11.61 18.02
CA ILE A 135 -2.26 -12.74 17.30
C ILE A 135 -1.63 -14.04 17.78
N ARG A 136 -2.26 -14.70 18.77
CA ARG A 136 -1.81 -15.98 19.35
C ARG A 136 -2.53 -17.20 18.79
N ALA A 137 -3.29 -16.99 17.72
CA ALA A 137 -4.07 -18.00 17.01
C ALA A 137 -3.20 -18.98 16.20
N SER A 138 -3.79 -20.12 15.82
CA SER A 138 -3.23 -20.94 14.75
C SER A 138 -3.42 -20.25 13.39
N LEU A 139 -2.68 -20.69 12.38
CA LEU A 139 -2.94 -20.26 11.01
C LEU A 139 -4.34 -20.73 10.52
N PRO A 140 -4.96 -20.03 9.56
CA PRO A 140 -6.23 -20.44 8.94
C PRO A 140 -6.16 -21.82 8.32
N CYS A 141 -7.29 -22.53 8.30
CA CYS A 141 -7.41 -23.75 7.51
C CYS A 141 -7.34 -23.46 6.01
N ASP A 142 -7.03 -24.51 5.27
CA ASP A 142 -6.98 -24.59 3.82
C ASP A 142 -8.34 -24.25 3.21
N GLU A 143 -8.29 -23.75 1.98
CA GLU A 143 -9.47 -23.27 1.25
C GLU A 143 -10.51 -24.39 1.07
N ALA A 144 -10.07 -25.63 0.83
CA ALA A 144 -10.97 -26.79 0.69
C ALA A 144 -11.75 -27.06 1.99
N THR A 145 -11.08 -27.05 3.14
CA THR A 145 -11.73 -27.24 4.46
C THR A 145 -12.71 -26.11 4.78
N TRP A 146 -12.40 -24.89 4.35
CA TRP A 146 -13.25 -23.71 4.56
C TRP A 146 -14.47 -23.64 3.64
N GLU A 147 -14.30 -24.00 2.37
CA GLU A 147 -15.36 -23.94 1.34
C GLU A 147 -16.22 -25.22 1.29
N ALA A 148 -15.92 -26.21 2.14
CA ALA A 148 -16.70 -27.42 2.28
C ALA A 148 -18.18 -27.09 2.50
N ARG A 149 -19.07 -27.74 1.72
CA ARG A 149 -20.50 -27.46 1.71
C ARG A 149 -21.31 -28.41 2.59
N THR A 150 -20.69 -29.48 3.05
CA THR A 150 -21.29 -30.45 3.97
C THR A 150 -20.32 -30.83 5.07
N ALA A 151 -20.87 -31.41 6.15
CA ALA A 151 -20.08 -31.91 7.27
C ALA A 151 -19.15 -33.06 6.85
N GLU A 152 -19.59 -33.89 5.90
CA GLU A 152 -18.79 -34.98 5.33
C GLU A 152 -17.59 -34.45 4.54
N GLU A 153 -17.82 -33.49 3.64
CA GLU A 153 -16.75 -32.87 2.85
C GLU A 153 -15.74 -32.17 3.77
N TRP A 154 -16.23 -31.45 4.78
CA TRP A 154 -15.37 -30.81 5.78
C TRP A 154 -14.50 -31.83 6.52
N PHE A 155 -15.07 -32.98 6.90
CA PHE A 155 -14.32 -34.02 7.59
C PHE A 155 -13.22 -34.60 6.71
N GLU A 156 -13.54 -34.93 5.45
CA GLU A 156 -12.57 -35.49 4.50
C GLU A 156 -11.41 -34.51 4.25
N CYS A 157 -11.72 -33.23 3.99
CA CYS A 157 -10.71 -32.19 3.81
C CYS A 157 -9.89 -31.98 5.10
N SER A 158 -10.56 -31.84 6.24
CA SER A 158 -9.88 -31.60 7.52
C SER A 158 -9.02 -32.79 7.93
N HIS A 159 -9.40 -34.02 7.64
CA HIS A 159 -8.60 -35.20 7.98
C HIS A 159 -7.34 -35.32 7.11
N ALA A 160 -7.42 -34.93 5.82
CA ALA A 160 -6.28 -34.93 4.91
C ALA A 160 -5.31 -33.76 5.16
N GLU A 161 -5.75 -32.75 5.89
CA GLU A 161 -5.03 -31.50 6.11
C GLU A 161 -3.88 -31.62 7.11
N LYS A 162 -2.81 -30.87 6.88
CA LYS A 162 -1.65 -30.87 7.78
C LYS A 162 -1.91 -29.96 8.99
N PRO A 163 -1.32 -30.23 10.16
CA PRO A 163 -1.47 -29.37 11.32
C PRO A 163 -1.03 -27.92 11.06
N HIS A 164 -1.90 -26.97 11.39
CA HIS A 164 -1.62 -25.55 11.31
C HIS A 164 -0.72 -25.09 12.46
N GLY A 165 0.44 -24.53 12.12
CA GLY A 165 1.31 -23.90 13.10
C GLY A 165 0.68 -22.65 13.74
N ALA A 166 1.14 -22.30 14.95
CA ALA A 166 0.81 -21.01 15.55
C ALA A 166 1.38 -19.86 14.71
N PHE A 167 0.61 -18.80 14.48
CA PHE A 167 0.99 -17.65 13.65
C PHE A 167 2.39 -17.10 14.04
N LEU A 168 2.60 -16.81 15.33
CA LEU A 168 3.87 -16.26 15.82
C LEU A 168 5.07 -17.19 15.62
N LEU A 169 4.85 -18.51 15.70
CA LEU A 169 5.93 -19.48 15.53
C LEU A 169 6.40 -19.50 14.08
N VAL A 170 5.46 -19.50 13.13
CA VAL A 170 5.77 -19.46 11.70
C VAL A 170 6.38 -18.12 11.31
N LEU A 171 5.85 -17.02 11.86
CA LEU A 171 6.41 -15.68 11.64
C LEU A 171 7.86 -15.59 12.12
N LYS A 172 8.18 -16.16 13.28
CA LYS A 172 9.55 -16.26 13.79
C LYS A 172 10.47 -17.04 12.84
N ALA A 173 9.98 -18.08 12.18
CA ALA A 173 10.77 -18.86 11.22
C ALA A 173 11.24 -18.03 10.01
N TYR A 174 10.51 -16.97 9.61
CA TYR A 174 10.95 -16.02 8.58
C TYR A 174 11.98 -15.00 9.10
N ILE A 175 11.94 -14.67 10.39
CA ILE A 175 12.84 -13.67 11.00
C ILE A 175 14.18 -14.29 11.41
N THR A 176 14.16 -15.52 11.93
CA THR A 176 15.33 -16.25 12.41
C THR A 176 15.43 -17.65 11.80
N PRO A 177 15.61 -17.75 10.47
CA PRO A 177 15.57 -19.02 9.74
C PRO A 177 16.64 -20.03 10.18
N ASN A 178 17.76 -19.57 10.72
CA ASN A 178 18.84 -20.46 11.22
C ASN A 178 18.47 -21.19 12.52
N THR A 179 17.42 -20.76 13.21
CA THR A 179 17.01 -21.30 14.52
C THR A 179 15.64 -21.95 14.52
N THR A 180 14.81 -21.64 13.53
CA THR A 180 13.43 -22.12 13.45
C THR A 180 13.12 -22.46 12.01
N ASN A 181 12.79 -23.72 11.76
CA ASN A 181 12.48 -24.20 10.42
C ASN A 181 11.14 -23.64 9.94
N ARG A 182 11.10 -23.18 8.69
CA ARG A 182 9.85 -22.80 8.04
C ARG A 182 9.02 -24.05 7.74
N PRO A 183 7.68 -23.99 7.90
CA PRO A 183 6.82 -25.10 7.52
C PRO A 183 6.93 -25.36 6.01
N ARG A 184 6.89 -26.63 5.62
CA ARG A 184 6.96 -27.03 4.21
C ARG A 184 5.68 -26.69 3.43
N TYR A 185 4.57 -26.57 4.13
CA TYR A 185 3.26 -26.29 3.55
C TYR A 185 2.63 -25.10 4.28
N LEU A 186 2.12 -24.16 3.50
CA LEU A 186 1.28 -23.04 3.92
C LEU A 186 0.18 -22.93 2.86
N ASN A 187 -1.01 -22.50 3.26
CA ASN A 187 -2.03 -22.08 2.29
C ASN A 187 -1.87 -20.59 1.94
N ALA A 188 -2.54 -20.17 0.86
CA ALA A 188 -2.44 -18.82 0.32
C ALA A 188 -2.81 -17.75 1.36
N LEU A 189 -3.90 -17.95 2.11
CA LEU A 189 -4.36 -17.00 3.13
C LEU A 189 -3.34 -16.86 4.28
N SER A 190 -2.73 -17.96 4.72
CA SER A 190 -1.65 -17.95 5.71
C SER A 190 -0.45 -17.14 5.25
N ARG A 191 -0.05 -17.27 3.98
CA ARG A 191 1.05 -16.47 3.40
C ARG A 191 0.75 -14.99 3.44
N ILE A 192 -0.48 -14.58 3.11
CA ILE A 192 -0.90 -13.18 3.19
C ILE A 192 -0.76 -12.67 4.62
N PHE A 193 -1.29 -13.37 5.61
CA PHE A 193 -1.18 -12.94 7.01
C PHE A 193 0.27 -12.89 7.51
N LEU A 194 1.13 -13.80 7.06
CA LEU A 194 2.55 -13.79 7.41
C LEU A 194 3.28 -12.57 6.84
N LEU A 195 2.99 -12.17 5.59
CA LEU A 195 3.55 -10.93 5.02
C LEU A 195 3.18 -9.73 5.90
N HIS A 196 1.91 -9.61 6.26
CA HIS A 196 1.44 -8.54 7.15
C HIS A 196 2.04 -8.66 8.56
N GLY A 197 2.29 -9.87 9.06
CA GLY A 197 3.08 -10.10 10.27
C GLY A 197 4.46 -9.44 10.20
N LEU A 198 5.19 -9.64 9.10
CA LEU A 198 6.52 -9.07 8.91
C LEU A 198 6.47 -7.54 8.78
N MET A 199 5.45 -7.01 8.08
CA MET A 199 5.22 -5.57 7.94
C MET A 199 4.86 -4.89 9.26
N SER A 200 4.07 -5.56 10.09
CA SER A 200 3.74 -5.08 11.44
C SER A 200 5.00 -4.99 12.31
N ILE A 201 5.85 -6.02 12.29
CA ILE A 201 7.12 -6.02 13.02
C ILE A 201 8.05 -4.92 12.50
N SER A 202 8.13 -4.72 11.18
CA SER A 202 8.88 -3.62 10.59
C SER A 202 8.44 -2.26 11.14
N SER A 203 7.13 -2.05 11.24
CA SER A 203 6.55 -0.79 11.74
C SER A 203 6.80 -0.59 13.24
N ASP A 204 6.70 -1.66 14.04
CA ASP A 204 7.04 -1.64 15.47
C ASP A 204 8.52 -1.32 15.70
N LEU A 205 9.42 -1.92 14.89
CA LEU A 205 10.86 -1.66 14.95
C LEU A 205 11.21 -0.23 14.53
N LYS A 206 10.61 0.26 13.43
CA LYS A 206 10.77 1.66 12.98
C LYS A 206 10.37 2.65 14.08
N ARG A 207 9.20 2.45 14.70
CA ARG A 207 8.72 3.30 15.80
C ARG A 207 9.67 3.27 17.01
N ARG A 208 10.16 2.07 17.38
CA ARG A 208 11.13 1.92 18.48
C ARG A 208 12.43 2.67 18.19
N ASP A 209 12.96 2.54 16.98
CA ASP A 209 14.19 3.22 16.54
C ASP A 209 14.03 4.76 16.63
N GLN A 210 12.88 5.28 16.20
CA GLN A 210 12.56 6.72 16.21
C GLN A 210 12.31 7.31 17.61
N THR A 211 11.84 6.51 18.57
CA THR A 211 11.44 6.97 19.91
C THR A 211 12.47 6.68 21.01
N THR A 212 13.49 5.88 20.71
CA THR A 212 14.57 5.58 21.66
C THR A 212 15.46 6.81 21.83
N LEU A 213 15.16 7.63 22.84
CA LEU A 213 16.00 8.74 23.28
C LEU A 213 17.38 8.20 23.70
N ARG A 214 18.43 8.51 22.92
CA ARG A 214 19.84 8.17 23.19
C ARG A 214 20.08 6.66 23.38
N SER A 215 20.14 5.91 22.28
CA SER A 215 20.70 4.55 22.32
C SER A 215 22.19 4.61 22.67
N GLU A 216 22.62 3.87 23.70
CA GLU A 216 24.02 3.74 24.14
C GLU A 216 24.90 3.07 23.06
N THR A 217 24.30 2.47 22.03
CA THR A 217 24.98 1.82 20.90
C THR A 217 24.46 2.35 19.55
N PRO A 218 25.03 3.45 19.01
CA PRO A 218 24.61 4.02 17.72
C PRO A 218 24.82 3.05 16.55
N ASN A 219 25.78 2.12 16.64
CA ASN A 219 26.14 1.18 15.58
C ASN A 219 25.07 0.12 15.26
N LEU A 220 24.04 -0.03 16.11
CA LEU A 220 22.95 -1.01 15.92
C LEU A 220 21.66 -0.39 15.38
N VAL A 221 21.60 0.95 15.28
CA VAL A 221 20.47 1.68 14.70
C VAL A 221 20.29 1.23 13.25
N GLY A 222 19.05 0.89 12.87
CA GLY A 222 18.75 0.42 11.51
C GLY A 222 19.22 -1.00 11.14
N ALA A 223 20.01 -1.72 11.96
CA ALA A 223 20.46 -3.09 11.67
C ALA A 223 19.29 -4.08 11.47
N TRP A 224 18.15 -3.75 12.07
CA TRP A 224 16.89 -4.48 11.92
C TRP A 224 16.35 -4.44 10.49
N LYS A 225 16.62 -3.37 9.71
CA LYS A 225 16.13 -3.21 8.33
C LYS A 225 16.64 -4.33 7.42
N ALA A 226 17.94 -4.64 7.50
CA ALA A 226 18.55 -5.71 6.72
C ALA A 226 17.95 -7.07 7.07
N ARG A 227 17.65 -7.32 8.36
CA ARG A 227 17.00 -8.56 8.82
C ARG A 227 15.58 -8.67 8.26
N ILE A 228 14.77 -7.63 8.40
CA ILE A 228 13.39 -7.60 7.89
C ILE A 228 13.36 -7.71 6.37
N GLY A 229 14.26 -7.01 5.66
CA GLY A 229 14.40 -7.12 4.21
C GLY A 229 14.62 -8.57 3.77
N ARG A 230 15.55 -9.30 4.42
CA ARG A 230 15.75 -10.73 4.14
C ARG A 230 14.52 -11.58 4.45
N SER A 231 13.76 -11.24 5.49
CA SER A 231 12.52 -11.96 5.82
C SER A 231 11.45 -11.78 4.75
N TYR A 232 11.32 -10.58 4.18
CA TYR A 232 10.45 -10.35 3.03
C TYR A 232 10.92 -11.15 1.81
N ASP A 233 12.23 -11.15 1.50
CA ASP A 233 12.79 -11.90 0.37
C ASP A 233 12.53 -13.42 0.52
N LEU A 234 12.69 -13.97 1.74
CA LEU A 234 12.37 -15.37 2.05
C LEU A 234 10.88 -15.68 1.88
N TRP A 235 10.01 -14.80 2.37
CA TRP A 235 8.57 -14.92 2.16
C TRP A 235 8.22 -14.89 0.66
N LYS A 236 8.87 -14.01 -0.11
CA LYS A 236 8.64 -13.86 -1.54
C LYS A 236 9.01 -15.12 -2.32
N ASN A 237 10.14 -15.74 -1.98
CA ASN A 237 10.56 -16.99 -2.60
C ASN A 237 9.52 -18.11 -2.37
N ASP A 238 9.02 -18.24 -1.14
CA ASP A 238 8.01 -19.24 -0.80
C ASP A 238 6.65 -18.92 -1.47
N PHE A 239 6.31 -17.64 -1.64
CA PHE A 239 5.11 -17.18 -2.35
C PHE A 239 5.20 -17.40 -3.87
N ASP A 240 6.35 -17.16 -4.48
CA ASP A 240 6.57 -17.39 -5.91
C ASP A 240 6.55 -18.88 -6.25
N ALA A 241 7.12 -19.73 -5.39
CA ALA A 241 7.04 -21.18 -5.53
C ALA A 241 5.58 -21.66 -5.49
N ASP A 242 4.77 -21.13 -4.57
CA ASP A 242 3.34 -21.43 -4.47
C ASP A 242 2.56 -20.96 -5.72
N CYS A 243 2.85 -19.75 -6.21
CA CYS A 243 2.26 -19.22 -7.43
C CYS A 243 2.60 -20.10 -8.66
N MET A 244 3.82 -20.61 -8.74
CA MET A 244 4.24 -21.52 -9.81
C MET A 244 3.51 -22.86 -9.71
N ASP A 245 3.38 -23.41 -8.51
CA ASP A 245 2.65 -24.67 -8.27
C ASP A 245 1.15 -24.55 -8.63
N MET A 246 0.48 -23.49 -8.17
CA MET A 246 -0.92 -23.19 -8.54
C MET A 246 -1.10 -23.08 -10.07
N LYS A 247 -0.18 -22.39 -10.75
CA LYS A 247 -0.23 -22.21 -12.21
C LYS A 247 -0.04 -23.54 -12.96
N LEU A 248 0.82 -24.42 -12.47
CA LEU A 248 1.11 -25.71 -13.09
C LEU A 248 -0.04 -26.70 -12.87
N ASN A 249 -0.57 -26.74 -11.64
CA ASN A 249 -1.61 -27.68 -11.23
C ASN A 249 -3.04 -27.22 -11.61
N ARG A 250 -3.20 -25.98 -12.11
CA ARG A 250 -4.50 -25.36 -12.47
C ARG A 250 -5.54 -25.48 -11.36
N THR A 251 -5.11 -25.36 -10.12
CA THR A 251 -5.95 -25.56 -8.93
C THR A 251 -6.89 -24.38 -8.64
N SER A 252 -6.77 -23.28 -9.38
CA SER A 252 -7.47 -22.03 -9.11
C SER A 252 -8.09 -21.43 -10.37
N ASP A 253 -9.20 -20.71 -10.19
CA ASP A 253 -9.73 -19.80 -11.21
C ASP A 253 -8.63 -18.80 -11.63
N PRO A 254 -8.26 -18.74 -12.92
CA PRO A 254 -7.21 -17.84 -13.41
C PRO A 254 -7.40 -16.38 -12.98
N ARG A 255 -8.64 -15.90 -12.94
CA ARG A 255 -8.92 -14.49 -12.57
C ARG A 255 -8.65 -14.23 -11.10
N LYS A 256 -9.17 -15.09 -10.21
CA LYS A 256 -8.90 -15.02 -8.76
C LYS A 256 -7.42 -15.14 -8.46
N PHE A 257 -6.72 -16.05 -9.15
CA PHE A 257 -5.28 -16.22 -9.01
C PHE A 257 -4.50 -14.96 -9.40
N VAL A 258 -4.81 -14.35 -10.54
CA VAL A 258 -4.17 -13.10 -10.98
C VAL A 258 -4.43 -11.99 -9.97
N GLY A 259 -5.69 -11.78 -9.56
CA GLY A 259 -6.03 -10.74 -8.58
C GLY A 259 -5.29 -10.92 -7.25
N LEU A 260 -5.27 -12.15 -6.71
CA LEU A 260 -4.55 -12.46 -5.47
C LEU A 260 -3.05 -12.25 -5.59
N LYS A 261 -2.47 -12.71 -6.70
CA LYS A 261 -1.04 -12.55 -6.98
C LYS A 261 -0.67 -11.08 -7.06
N THR A 262 -1.39 -10.29 -7.86
CA THR A 262 -1.16 -8.85 -8.02
C THR A 262 -1.31 -8.12 -6.69
N ALA A 263 -2.39 -8.38 -5.95
CA ALA A 263 -2.66 -7.78 -4.66
C ALA A 263 -1.56 -8.04 -3.62
N THR A 264 -1.10 -9.28 -3.54
CA THR A 264 -0.10 -9.67 -2.54
C THR A 264 1.30 -9.21 -2.96
N ASN A 265 1.62 -9.32 -4.25
CA ASN A 265 2.93 -8.92 -4.78
C ASN A 265 3.17 -7.41 -4.66
N VAL A 266 2.16 -6.58 -4.95
CA VAL A 266 2.31 -5.12 -4.79
C VAL A 266 2.53 -4.74 -3.32
N MET A 267 1.93 -5.45 -2.35
CA MET A 267 2.17 -5.20 -0.93
C MET A 267 3.59 -5.56 -0.51
N TYR A 268 4.15 -6.63 -1.06
CA TYR A 268 5.56 -6.99 -0.86
C TYR A 268 6.48 -5.87 -1.35
N HIS A 269 6.26 -5.33 -2.55
CA HIS A 269 7.05 -4.22 -3.05
C HIS A 269 6.86 -2.94 -2.21
N ALA A 270 5.63 -2.61 -1.80
CA ALA A 270 5.34 -1.49 -0.91
C ALA A 270 6.01 -1.63 0.46
N ALA A 271 6.08 -2.85 1.01
CA ALA A 271 6.80 -3.13 2.26
C ALA A 271 8.30 -2.85 2.13
N HIS A 272 8.90 -3.17 0.98
CA HIS A 272 10.30 -2.81 0.71
C HIS A 272 10.50 -1.31 0.48
N ILE A 273 9.60 -0.63 -0.23
CA ILE A 273 9.69 0.83 -0.40
C ILE A 273 9.69 1.50 0.98
N THR A 274 8.67 1.24 1.80
CA THR A 274 8.50 1.86 3.13
C THR A 274 9.58 1.48 4.15
N LEU A 275 10.30 0.37 3.93
CA LEU A 275 11.47 -0.02 4.71
C LEU A 275 12.71 0.86 4.42
N ASN A 276 12.82 1.33 3.17
CA ASN A 276 14.02 1.98 2.63
C ASN A 276 13.87 3.49 2.39
N VAL A 277 12.65 4.03 2.41
CA VAL A 277 12.39 5.48 2.28
C VAL A 277 11.29 5.95 3.21
N GLU A 278 11.40 7.20 3.70
CA GLU A 278 10.34 7.85 4.46
C GLU A 278 9.27 8.42 3.51
N VAL A 279 8.19 7.66 3.35
CA VAL A 279 7.12 7.98 2.39
C VAL A 279 6.38 9.27 2.73
N LEU A 280 6.36 9.70 4.01
CA LEU A 280 5.79 10.99 4.38
C LEU A 280 6.62 12.15 3.83
N ASP A 281 7.96 12.08 3.92
CA ASP A 281 8.83 13.13 3.39
C ASP A 281 8.72 13.23 1.86
N LEU A 282 8.59 12.09 1.16
CA LEU A 282 8.32 12.08 -0.28
C LEU A 282 7.03 12.84 -0.63
N GLN A 283 5.94 12.57 0.10
CA GLN A 283 4.65 13.22 -0.15
C GLN A 283 4.68 14.72 0.17
N ILE A 284 5.31 15.10 1.29
CA ILE A 284 5.46 16.50 1.70
C ILE A 284 6.24 17.28 0.64
N TYR A 285 7.40 16.77 0.23
CA TYR A 285 8.25 17.45 -0.74
C TYR A 285 7.62 17.49 -2.14
N ALA A 286 6.85 16.46 -2.49
CA ALA A 286 6.02 16.45 -3.71
C ALA A 286 4.92 17.53 -3.72
N GLY A 287 4.62 18.14 -2.56
CA GLY A 287 3.63 19.21 -2.43
C GLY A 287 2.27 18.76 -1.93
N ALA A 288 2.19 17.63 -1.22
CA ALA A 288 0.95 17.24 -0.55
C ALA A 288 0.54 18.34 0.48
N PRO A 289 -0.67 18.91 0.38
CA PRO A 289 -1.07 20.00 1.27
C PRO A 289 -1.42 19.52 2.68
N HIS A 290 -1.85 18.25 2.80
CA HIS A 290 -2.26 17.63 4.06
C HIS A 290 -1.61 16.27 4.20
N ILE A 291 -1.13 15.97 5.40
CA ILE A 291 -0.59 14.66 5.78
C ILE A 291 -1.26 14.24 7.08
N LEU A 292 -1.86 13.05 7.10
CA LEU A 292 -2.53 12.49 8.29
C LEU A 292 -3.55 13.47 8.92
N GLY A 293 -4.29 14.21 8.09
CA GLY A 293 -5.31 15.19 8.52
C GLY A 293 -4.76 16.53 9.01
N ARG A 294 -3.45 16.77 8.90
CA ARG A 294 -2.80 18.03 9.31
C ARG A 294 -2.28 18.78 8.10
N LEU A 295 -2.40 20.11 8.13
CA LEU A 295 -1.82 20.99 7.11
C LEU A 295 -0.29 20.90 7.18
N VAL A 296 0.35 20.80 6.02
CA VAL A 296 1.82 20.82 5.89
C VAL A 296 2.33 22.24 6.09
N THR A 297 3.26 22.42 7.02
CA THR A 297 3.89 23.73 7.30
C THR A 297 5.11 23.98 6.42
N ALA A 298 5.55 25.22 6.30
CA ALA A 298 6.81 25.55 5.62
C ALA A 298 8.01 24.81 6.25
N SER A 299 8.05 24.69 7.58
CA SER A 299 9.10 23.93 8.27
C SER A 299 9.09 22.43 7.96
N ASP A 300 7.90 21.85 7.74
CA ASP A 300 7.80 20.45 7.30
C ASP A 300 8.36 20.31 5.89
N PHE A 301 7.99 21.22 4.99
CA PHE A 301 8.49 21.24 3.62
C PHE A 301 10.02 21.36 3.57
N ASP A 302 10.59 22.35 4.26
CA ASP A 302 12.04 22.57 4.28
C ASP A 302 12.80 21.36 4.84
N ARG A 303 12.23 20.68 5.85
CA ARG A 303 12.80 19.44 6.40
C ARG A 303 12.77 18.33 5.34
N SER A 304 11.61 18.09 4.74
CA SER A 304 11.44 17.02 3.77
C SER A 304 12.25 17.26 2.49
N GLU A 305 12.38 18.49 2.03
CA GLU A 305 13.28 18.86 0.92
C GLU A 305 14.72 18.41 1.21
N ARG A 306 15.26 18.75 2.38
CA ARG A 306 16.63 18.35 2.75
C ARG A 306 16.80 16.83 2.81
N VAL A 307 15.82 16.12 3.36
CA VAL A 307 15.84 14.66 3.48
C VAL A 307 15.79 14.02 2.08
N VAL A 308 14.83 14.43 1.26
CA VAL A 308 14.57 13.79 -0.04
C VAL A 308 15.68 14.06 -1.05
N THR A 309 16.21 15.28 -1.12
CA THR A 309 17.28 15.64 -2.05
C THR A 309 18.63 15.01 -1.73
N ARG A 310 18.88 14.70 -0.45
CA ARG A 310 20.12 14.04 0.00
C ARG A 310 20.03 12.52 0.05
N TRP A 311 18.83 11.97 0.15
CA TRP A 311 18.58 10.54 0.33
C TRP A 311 19.36 9.63 -0.64
N PRO A 312 19.40 9.87 -1.97
CA PRO A 312 20.17 9.02 -2.89
C PRO A 312 21.68 9.03 -2.63
N ASN A 313 22.22 10.10 -2.03
CA ASN A 313 23.66 10.26 -1.76
C ASN A 313 24.05 9.81 -0.35
N GLU A 314 23.18 10.01 0.65
CA GLU A 314 23.42 9.62 2.04
C GLU A 314 23.26 8.11 2.26
N ASP A 315 22.27 7.48 1.60
CA ASP A 315 22.06 6.03 1.65
C ASP A 315 21.74 5.47 0.25
N PRO A 316 22.75 5.37 -0.64
CA PRO A 316 22.56 4.87 -2.01
C PRO A 316 21.99 3.45 -2.05
N HIS A 317 22.34 2.61 -1.08
CA HIS A 317 21.87 1.23 -1.00
C HIS A 317 20.36 1.16 -0.76
N SER A 318 19.86 1.88 0.26
CA SER A 318 18.42 1.96 0.52
C SER A 318 17.69 2.64 -0.64
N ALA A 319 18.27 3.69 -1.22
CA ALA A 319 17.70 4.40 -2.37
C ALA A 319 17.51 3.47 -3.57
N ALA A 320 18.56 2.75 -3.99
CA ALA A 320 18.47 1.77 -5.06
C ALA A 320 17.49 0.64 -4.71
N LYS A 321 17.44 0.17 -3.46
CA LYS A 321 16.49 -0.88 -3.07
C LYS A 321 15.04 -0.39 -3.19
N ALA A 322 14.71 0.78 -2.64
CA ALA A 322 13.36 1.36 -2.78
C ALA A 322 12.97 1.53 -4.25
N THR A 323 13.86 2.11 -5.06
CA THR A 323 13.66 2.35 -6.49
C THR A 323 13.49 1.04 -7.27
N ARG A 324 14.23 -0.03 -6.94
CA ARG A 324 14.05 -1.35 -7.56
C ARG A 324 12.66 -1.91 -7.32
N HIS A 325 12.16 -1.83 -6.08
CA HIS A 325 10.82 -2.32 -5.80
C HIS A 325 9.74 -1.42 -6.40
N ALA A 326 9.95 -0.10 -6.45
CA ALA A 326 9.07 0.83 -7.14
C ALA A 326 9.01 0.56 -8.65
N SER A 327 10.15 0.28 -9.29
CA SER A 327 10.22 0.01 -10.73
C SER A 327 9.49 -1.28 -11.11
N TYR A 328 9.46 -2.31 -10.25
CA TYR A 328 8.64 -3.50 -10.48
C TYR A 328 7.14 -3.23 -10.40
N ILE A 329 6.68 -2.36 -9.49
CA ILE A 329 5.27 -1.92 -9.45
C ILE A 329 4.94 -1.17 -10.75
N LEU A 330 5.81 -0.24 -11.18
CA LEU A 330 5.61 0.52 -12.41
C LEU A 330 5.65 -0.37 -13.66
N GLN A 331 6.54 -1.36 -13.71
CA GLN A 331 6.63 -2.30 -14.82
C GLN A 331 5.34 -3.11 -14.97
N ASP A 332 4.84 -3.67 -13.86
CA ASP A 332 3.58 -4.40 -13.85
C ASP A 332 2.42 -3.52 -14.30
N ALA A 333 2.36 -2.29 -13.82
CA ALA A 333 1.35 -1.32 -14.22
C ALA A 333 1.44 -1.01 -15.72
N ILE A 334 2.62 -0.74 -16.26
CA ILE A 334 2.85 -0.41 -17.68
C ILE A 334 2.46 -1.57 -18.60
N MET A 335 2.78 -2.80 -18.21
CA MET A 335 2.49 -4.00 -19.00
C MET A 335 0.99 -4.36 -18.97
N ASN A 336 0.27 -3.95 -17.91
CA ASN A 336 -1.13 -4.28 -17.67
C ASN A 336 -2.05 -3.04 -17.60
N LEU A 337 -1.66 -1.91 -18.22
CA LEU A 337 -2.31 -0.58 -18.08
C LEU A 337 -3.82 -0.57 -18.34
N ASN A 338 -4.33 -1.50 -19.14
CA ASN A 338 -5.73 -1.52 -19.56
C ASN A 338 -6.63 -2.41 -18.68
N ASP A 339 -6.06 -3.28 -17.85
CA ASP A 339 -6.81 -4.38 -17.20
C ASP A 339 -6.81 -4.28 -15.66
N TRP A 340 -6.19 -3.24 -15.09
CA TRP A 340 -5.97 -3.19 -13.63
C TRP A 340 -7.26 -2.94 -12.82
N ASP A 341 -8.24 -2.23 -13.40
CA ASP A 341 -9.55 -1.98 -12.79
C ASP A 341 -10.38 -3.28 -12.64
N GLU A 342 -10.08 -4.31 -13.45
CA GLU A 342 -10.75 -5.62 -13.39
C GLU A 342 -10.27 -6.52 -12.25
N THR A 343 -9.09 -6.23 -11.66
CA THR A 343 -8.47 -7.13 -10.66
C THR A 343 -8.89 -6.86 -9.21
N ASP A 344 -9.76 -5.86 -8.98
CA ASP A 344 -10.31 -5.53 -7.66
C ASP A 344 -9.24 -5.25 -6.57
N VAL A 345 -8.04 -4.82 -6.95
CA VAL A 345 -6.94 -4.60 -5.99
C VAL A 345 -6.98 -3.19 -5.41
N PHE A 346 -7.62 -3.04 -4.24
CA PHE A 346 -7.98 -1.75 -3.65
C PHE A 346 -6.78 -0.82 -3.38
N HIS A 347 -5.66 -1.39 -2.94
CA HIS A 347 -4.46 -0.64 -2.56
C HIS A 347 -3.51 -0.37 -3.72
N TYR A 348 -3.71 -0.99 -4.88
CA TYR A 348 -2.79 -0.89 -6.02
C TYR A 348 -2.57 0.56 -6.50
N PRO A 349 -3.62 1.40 -6.67
CA PRO A 349 -3.42 2.79 -7.11
C PRO A 349 -2.59 3.61 -6.14
N TRP A 350 -2.73 3.37 -4.84
CA TRP A 350 -1.91 4.04 -3.85
C TRP A 350 -0.46 3.55 -3.89
N CYS A 351 -0.23 2.25 -4.04
CA CYS A 351 1.11 1.72 -4.25
C CYS A 351 1.77 2.30 -5.51
N LEU A 352 1.00 2.51 -6.58
CA LEU A 352 1.47 3.14 -7.82
C LEU A 352 1.90 4.59 -7.59
N TYR A 353 1.12 5.35 -6.82
CA TYR A 353 1.51 6.68 -6.37
C TYR A 353 2.82 6.66 -5.57
N LEU A 354 2.96 5.76 -4.60
CA LEU A 354 4.18 5.65 -3.80
C LEU A 354 5.40 5.27 -4.65
N ALA A 355 5.23 4.34 -5.59
CA ALA A 355 6.26 3.94 -6.54
C ALA A 355 6.69 5.11 -7.43
N THR A 356 5.71 5.88 -7.92
CA THR A 356 5.94 7.08 -8.73
C THR A 356 6.75 8.12 -7.98
N LEU A 357 6.36 8.45 -6.74
CA LEU A 357 7.11 9.39 -5.90
C LEU A 357 8.52 8.89 -5.56
N THR A 358 8.68 7.59 -5.35
CA THR A 358 9.99 6.98 -5.06
C THR A 358 10.93 7.15 -6.26
N CYS A 359 10.48 6.82 -7.47
CA CYS A 359 11.26 6.99 -8.69
C CYS A 359 11.52 8.47 -9.02
N TRP A 360 10.51 9.34 -8.83
CA TRP A 360 10.66 10.80 -8.97
C TRP A 360 11.77 11.33 -8.06
N ALA A 361 11.71 11.03 -6.77
CA ALA A 361 12.70 11.47 -5.79
C ALA A 361 14.10 10.93 -6.08
N PHE A 362 14.22 9.68 -6.53
CA PHE A 362 15.49 9.06 -6.89
C PHE A 362 16.18 9.74 -8.08
N HIS A 363 15.41 10.36 -8.97
CA HIS A 363 15.91 11.05 -10.16
C HIS A 363 15.92 12.58 -10.03
N LEU A 364 15.75 13.13 -8.84
CA LEU A 364 15.99 14.55 -8.62
C LEU A 364 17.44 14.92 -8.96
N PRO A 365 17.69 16.14 -9.45
CA PRO A 365 19.04 16.60 -9.74
C PRO A 365 19.93 16.46 -8.49
N THR A 366 20.97 15.64 -8.58
CA THR A 366 21.95 15.53 -7.50
C THR A 366 22.79 16.80 -7.49
N SER A 367 23.00 17.40 -6.31
CA SER A 367 23.77 18.64 -6.13
C SER A 367 25.23 18.58 -6.66
N SER A 368 25.68 17.43 -7.15
CA SER A 368 26.96 17.20 -7.83
C SER A 368 26.94 17.47 -9.34
N SER A 369 25.78 17.68 -9.96
CA SER A 369 25.72 18.20 -11.33
C SER A 369 25.71 19.72 -11.30
N SER A 370 26.90 20.32 -11.42
CA SER A 370 27.00 21.75 -11.74
C SER A 370 26.12 22.03 -12.97
N PRO A 371 25.18 23.00 -12.92
CA PRO A 371 24.54 23.46 -14.13
C PRO A 371 25.60 24.19 -14.95
N CYS A 372 25.85 23.71 -16.18
CA CYS A 372 26.48 24.55 -17.19
C CYS A 372 25.55 25.76 -17.41
N SER A 373 25.91 26.86 -16.76
CA SER A 373 25.58 28.26 -17.05
C SER A 373 24.42 28.50 -18.03
N SER A 374 23.27 28.88 -17.49
CA SER A 374 22.51 30.02 -18.03
C SER A 374 21.85 30.75 -16.86
N SER A 375 22.42 31.91 -16.56
CA SER A 375 21.96 32.82 -15.51
C SER A 375 20.64 33.46 -15.94
N THR A 376 19.59 33.26 -15.15
CA THR A 376 18.50 34.23 -15.03
C THR A 376 18.06 34.30 -13.57
N ALA A 377 18.56 35.34 -12.91
CA ALA A 377 18.20 35.70 -11.55
C ALA A 377 16.69 35.88 -11.40
N LEU A 378 16.11 35.20 -10.40
CA LEU A 378 14.75 35.42 -9.91
C LEU A 378 14.63 36.83 -9.33
N VAL A 379 13.90 37.72 -10.02
CA VAL A 379 13.46 38.98 -9.43
C VAL A 379 12.20 38.72 -8.61
N ARG A 380 12.40 38.70 -7.29
CA ARG A 380 11.35 38.86 -6.27
C ARG A 380 10.72 40.25 -6.46
N ARG A 381 9.43 40.32 -6.81
CA ARG A 381 8.71 41.61 -6.87
C ARG A 381 7.70 41.69 -5.73
N THR A 382 8.10 42.47 -4.74
CA THR A 382 7.34 42.98 -3.60
C THR A 382 6.17 43.83 -4.10
N GLU A 383 5.00 43.64 -3.50
CA GLU A 383 3.82 44.49 -3.66
C GLU A 383 4.09 45.88 -3.09
N ILE A 384 3.86 46.93 -3.90
CA ILE A 384 3.61 48.29 -3.42
C ILE A 384 2.46 48.86 -4.25
N SER A 385 1.39 49.20 -3.54
CA SER A 385 0.22 49.95 -3.94
C SER A 385 0.55 51.40 -4.35
N ASN A 386 -0.07 51.90 -5.43
CA ASN A 386 -0.85 53.14 -5.41
C ASN A 386 -1.47 53.47 -6.78
N ASP A 387 -2.69 53.99 -6.71
CA ASP A 387 -3.63 54.37 -7.77
C ASP A 387 -3.13 55.47 -8.72
N ASN A 388 -3.58 55.44 -9.99
CA ASN A 388 -4.57 56.41 -10.49
C ASN A 388 -4.96 56.21 -11.97
N ASN A 389 -6.23 56.53 -12.22
CA ASN A 389 -6.99 56.48 -13.47
C ASN A 389 -6.43 57.30 -14.64
N SER A 390 -6.66 56.80 -15.86
CA SER A 390 -7.26 57.60 -16.94
C SER A 390 -7.72 56.71 -18.10
N GLU A 391 -8.98 56.91 -18.49
CA GLU A 391 -9.72 56.27 -19.58
C GLU A 391 -9.15 56.66 -20.96
N GLN A 392 -9.24 55.76 -21.95
CA GLN A 392 -9.61 56.12 -23.33
C GLN A 392 -10.09 54.91 -24.14
N GLN A 393 -11.24 55.10 -24.77
CA GLN A 393 -11.95 54.20 -25.69
C GLN A 393 -11.25 54.10 -27.05
N GLY A 394 -11.40 52.96 -27.76
CA GLY A 394 -11.05 52.90 -29.18
C GLY A 394 -11.10 51.52 -29.85
N GLN A 395 -12.30 51.14 -30.31
CA GLN A 395 -12.62 50.43 -31.56
C GLN A 395 -11.96 49.08 -31.93
N GLN A 396 -12.86 48.12 -32.16
CA GLN A 396 -12.67 46.84 -32.86
C GLN A 396 -12.45 47.04 -34.37
N GLN A 397 -11.55 46.25 -34.99
CA GLN A 397 -11.77 45.51 -36.24
C GLN A 397 -10.58 44.57 -36.58
N PRO A 398 -10.78 43.51 -37.41
CA PRO A 398 -10.04 42.24 -37.33
C PRO A 398 -9.03 42.03 -38.47
N ILE A 399 -7.83 41.49 -38.21
CA ILE A 399 -6.88 41.09 -39.27
C ILE A 399 -6.06 39.84 -38.89
N GLN A 400 -6.34 38.76 -39.62
CA GLN A 400 -5.47 37.74 -40.27
C GLN A 400 -4.40 36.95 -39.48
N HIS A 401 -4.48 35.63 -39.69
CA HIS A 401 -3.48 34.61 -39.40
C HIS A 401 -2.08 34.94 -39.98
N PRO A 402 -0.99 34.69 -39.23
CA PRO A 402 0.32 34.47 -39.81
C PRO A 402 0.64 32.96 -39.91
N SER A 403 1.08 32.54 -41.09
CA SER A 403 1.63 31.22 -41.40
C SER A 403 2.83 30.83 -40.51
N PRO A 404 3.06 29.52 -40.25
CA PRO A 404 4.13 29.09 -39.36
C PRO A 404 5.51 29.18 -40.03
N ALA A 405 6.49 29.72 -39.29
CA ALA A 405 7.90 29.76 -39.63
C ALA A 405 8.54 28.35 -39.68
N PRO A 406 9.63 28.13 -40.46
CA PRO A 406 10.17 26.80 -40.72
C PRO A 406 10.84 26.18 -39.48
N ARG A 407 10.56 24.90 -39.24
CA ARG A 407 11.11 24.09 -38.15
C ARG A 407 12.60 23.85 -38.36
N ILE A 408 13.39 24.13 -37.32
CA ILE A 408 14.76 23.63 -37.16
C ILE A 408 14.67 22.11 -36.88
N PRO A 409 15.40 21.25 -37.61
CA PRO A 409 15.35 19.80 -37.39
C PRO A 409 16.30 19.41 -36.25
N GLY A 410 15.74 18.98 -35.11
CA GLY A 410 16.59 18.50 -34.00
C GLY A 410 15.90 18.41 -32.63
N SER A 411 14.79 17.69 -32.53
CA SER A 411 14.30 17.13 -31.27
C SER A 411 13.28 16.06 -31.64
N ILE A 412 13.69 14.80 -31.59
CA ILE A 412 12.75 13.68 -31.65
C ILE A 412 12.00 13.72 -30.33
N SER A 413 10.83 14.35 -30.30
CA SER A 413 9.88 14.21 -29.20
C SER A 413 9.54 12.72 -29.11
N LEU A 414 10.19 11.98 -28.21
CA LEU A 414 9.74 10.65 -27.88
C LEU A 414 8.32 10.76 -27.32
N ASN A 415 7.49 9.77 -27.62
CA ASN A 415 6.19 9.64 -26.97
C ASN A 415 6.44 9.49 -25.45
N PRO A 416 5.76 10.25 -24.57
CA PRO A 416 5.94 10.14 -23.11
C PRO A 416 5.85 8.70 -22.58
N ARG A 417 5.07 7.83 -23.25
CA ARG A 417 5.01 6.40 -22.93
C ARG A 417 6.32 5.67 -23.18
N ASN A 418 7.04 6.02 -24.24
CA ASN A 418 8.32 5.42 -24.57
C ASN A 418 9.39 5.85 -23.56
N GLU A 419 9.38 7.12 -23.13
CA GLU A 419 10.31 7.63 -22.12
C GLU A 419 10.12 6.91 -20.77
N VAL A 420 8.86 6.75 -20.34
CA VAL A 420 8.52 6.00 -19.13
C VAL A 420 8.90 4.53 -19.25
N ALA A 421 8.67 3.90 -20.41
CA ALA A 421 9.09 2.53 -20.65
C ALA A 421 10.63 2.40 -20.60
N THR A 422 11.37 3.33 -21.21
CA THR A 422 12.84 3.35 -21.17
C THR A 422 13.35 3.52 -19.74
N LEU A 423 12.79 4.45 -18.97
CA LEU A 423 13.12 4.64 -17.56
C LEU A 423 12.91 3.35 -16.74
N VAL A 424 11.74 2.73 -16.84
CA VAL A 424 11.41 1.51 -16.09
C VAL A 424 12.27 0.32 -16.53
N ILE A 425 12.52 0.15 -17.84
CA ILE A 425 13.42 -0.89 -18.36
C ILE A 425 14.84 -0.69 -17.85
N ALA A 426 15.35 0.55 -17.86
CA ALA A 426 16.69 0.84 -17.33
C ALA A 426 16.80 0.44 -15.85
N MET A 427 15.82 0.78 -15.02
CA MET A 427 15.85 0.43 -13.60
C MET A 427 15.65 -1.08 -13.32
N THR A 428 14.85 -1.77 -14.13
CA THR A 428 14.53 -3.20 -13.92
C THR A 428 15.57 -4.15 -14.49
N THR A 429 16.39 -3.70 -15.45
CA THR A 429 17.47 -4.50 -16.05
C THR A 429 18.81 -4.41 -15.29
N CYS A 430 18.94 -3.52 -14.31
CA CYS A 430 20.12 -3.44 -13.44
C CYS A 430 20.30 -4.72 -12.60
N ASN A 431 21.39 -5.44 -12.85
CA ASN A 431 21.73 -6.67 -12.13
C ASN A 431 22.10 -6.40 -10.67
N THR A 432 22.86 -5.33 -10.41
CA THR A 432 23.30 -4.96 -9.06
C THR A 432 22.61 -3.70 -8.54
N LEU A 433 22.60 -3.52 -7.22
CA LEU A 433 22.13 -2.26 -6.62
C LEU A 433 23.09 -1.10 -6.87
N GLU A 434 24.38 -1.38 -7.14
CA GLU A 434 25.39 -0.39 -7.50
C GLU A 434 25.09 0.18 -8.90
N ASP A 435 24.78 -0.68 -9.87
CA ASP A 435 24.37 -0.26 -11.21
C ASP A 435 23.14 0.65 -11.13
N LEU A 436 22.14 0.26 -10.34
CA LEU A 436 20.93 1.03 -10.15
C LEU A 436 21.19 2.36 -9.44
N SER A 437 22.04 2.37 -8.39
CA SER A 437 22.47 3.59 -7.71
C SER A 437 23.11 4.58 -8.67
N SER A 438 23.88 4.08 -9.64
CA SER A 438 24.49 4.92 -10.67
C SER A 438 23.49 5.62 -11.58
N LEU A 439 22.21 5.18 -11.63
CA LEU A 439 21.16 5.82 -12.41
C LEU A 439 20.52 7.03 -11.70
N ALA A 440 20.83 7.27 -10.42
CA ALA A 440 20.28 8.40 -9.68
C ALA A 440 20.52 9.72 -10.43
N GLY A 441 19.46 10.54 -10.55
CA GLY A 441 19.48 11.81 -11.27
C GLY A 441 19.66 11.74 -12.80
N LYS A 442 19.70 10.56 -13.44
CA LYS A 442 19.97 10.43 -14.89
C LYS A 442 18.77 10.53 -15.82
N PHE A 443 17.54 10.43 -15.30
CA PHE A 443 16.33 10.38 -16.11
C PHE A 443 15.36 11.51 -15.73
N ASP A 444 14.68 12.06 -16.73
CA ASP A 444 13.52 12.90 -16.48
C ASP A 444 12.31 12.04 -16.08
N THR A 445 11.55 12.51 -15.10
CA THR A 445 10.36 11.83 -14.55
C THR A 445 9.07 12.59 -14.80
N THR A 446 9.12 13.68 -15.57
CA THR A 446 7.93 14.46 -15.97
C THR A 446 6.92 13.60 -16.73
N GLY A 447 7.38 12.79 -17.69
CA GLY A 447 6.52 11.83 -18.40
C GLY A 447 5.89 10.78 -17.47
N LEU A 448 6.64 10.31 -16.46
CA LEU A 448 6.17 9.34 -15.48
C LEU A 448 5.04 9.93 -14.62
N THR A 449 5.26 11.10 -14.03
CA THR A 449 4.26 11.75 -13.17
C THR A 449 2.98 12.08 -13.94
N CYS A 450 3.10 12.54 -15.20
CA CYS A 450 1.96 12.83 -16.08
C CYS A 450 1.15 11.58 -16.44
N ILE A 451 1.80 10.49 -16.86
CA ILE A 451 1.09 9.25 -17.21
C ILE A 451 0.39 8.67 -15.97
N MET A 452 1.09 8.63 -14.84
CA MET A 452 0.53 8.07 -13.62
C MET A 452 -0.61 8.94 -13.08
N SER A 453 -0.56 10.28 -13.19
CA SER A 453 -1.68 11.12 -12.80
C SER A 453 -2.94 10.87 -13.66
N GLN A 454 -2.76 10.65 -14.98
CA GLN A 454 -3.87 10.29 -15.86
C GLN A 454 -4.48 8.94 -15.49
N GLN A 455 -3.65 7.96 -15.12
CA GLN A 455 -4.11 6.65 -14.66
C GLN A 455 -4.88 6.76 -13.34
N LEU A 456 -4.35 7.50 -12.37
CA LEU A 456 -5.02 7.68 -11.08
C LEU A 456 -6.31 8.52 -11.17
N ALA A 457 -6.50 9.31 -12.24
CA ALA A 457 -7.70 10.12 -12.45
C ALA A 457 -8.97 9.28 -12.72
N SER A 458 -8.84 8.03 -13.16
CA SER A 458 -10.00 7.12 -13.29
C SER A 458 -10.56 6.70 -11.92
N VAL A 459 -9.77 6.84 -10.85
CA VAL A 459 -10.09 6.33 -9.53
C VAL A 459 -10.88 7.37 -8.74
N ARG A 460 -12.08 7.00 -8.32
CA ARG A 460 -13.03 7.91 -7.65
C ARG A 460 -12.78 8.08 -6.15
N TRP A 461 -11.84 7.33 -5.56
CA TRP A 461 -11.63 7.33 -4.11
C TRP A 461 -10.83 8.56 -3.68
N ALA A 462 -11.28 9.23 -2.61
CA ALA A 462 -10.72 10.52 -2.19
C ALA A 462 -9.20 10.49 -2.00
N VAL A 463 -8.68 9.42 -1.39
CA VAL A 463 -7.25 9.25 -1.15
C VAL A 463 -6.43 9.18 -2.45
N VAL A 464 -6.93 8.48 -3.47
CA VAL A 464 -6.24 8.34 -4.76
C VAL A 464 -6.37 9.63 -5.57
N HIS A 465 -7.52 10.29 -5.47
CA HIS A 465 -7.73 11.59 -6.12
C HIS A 465 -6.79 12.68 -5.57
N ASP A 466 -6.52 12.69 -4.26
CA ASP A 466 -5.55 13.62 -3.67
C ASP A 466 -4.11 13.29 -4.12
N ALA A 467 -3.74 12.01 -4.19
CA ALA A 467 -2.48 11.57 -4.78
C ALA A 467 -2.33 12.00 -6.25
N MET A 468 -3.41 11.87 -7.05
CA MET A 468 -3.45 12.31 -8.44
C MET A 468 -3.15 13.81 -8.56
N LYS A 469 -3.76 14.66 -7.72
CA LYS A 469 -3.50 16.12 -7.73
C LYS A 469 -2.04 16.46 -7.45
N VAL A 470 -1.41 15.72 -6.54
CA VAL A 470 0.03 15.88 -6.25
C VAL A 470 0.85 15.58 -7.50
N LEU A 471 0.57 14.46 -8.18
CA LEU A 471 1.27 14.10 -9.42
C LEU A 471 1.03 15.10 -10.56
N VAL A 472 -0.19 15.62 -10.72
CA VAL A 472 -0.48 16.69 -11.71
C VAL A 472 0.38 17.92 -11.43
N THR A 473 0.46 18.34 -10.18
CA THR A 473 1.26 19.50 -9.78
C THR A 473 2.74 19.26 -10.07
N LEU A 474 3.25 18.07 -9.76
CA LEU A 474 4.63 17.67 -10.08
C LEU A 474 4.91 17.68 -11.59
N SER A 475 4.00 17.19 -12.42
CA SER A 475 4.17 17.14 -13.87
C SER A 475 4.18 18.51 -14.55
N SER A 476 3.75 19.56 -13.83
CA SER A 476 3.68 20.94 -14.31
C SER A 476 4.83 21.82 -13.85
N ARG A 477 5.72 21.29 -13.00
CA ARG A 477 6.97 21.96 -12.56
C ARG A 477 8.09 21.61 -13.51
#